data_AF-A0A937SGX0-F1
#
_entry.id   AF-A0A937SGX0-F1
#
_cell.length_a   1.000
_cell.length_b   1.000
_cell.length_c   1.000
_cell.angle_alpha   90.00
_cell.angle_beta   90.00
_cell.angle_gamma   90.00
#
_symmetry.space_group_name_H-M   'P 1'
#
loop_
_entity.id
_entity.type
_entity.pdbx_description
1 polymer ?
#
loop_
_entity_poly.entity_id
_entity_poly.type
_entity_poly.pdbx_seq_one_letter_code
_entity_poly.pdbx_strand_id
1 'polypeptide(L)'
;MGRTVAELDASLSIDELYMWVAYSAGEPWGDERSDWRSAHTNYLMASIWGDGKKKYKLHDFLLKFDKKKTEVNKGSDINKWNAMVLQAMFSGAKKKGTK
;
A
#
# COMPACT_ATOMS: atom_id res chain seq x y z
N MET A 1 17.79 9.98 -1.94
CA MET A 1 18.97 10.86 -2.11
C MET A 1 19.12 11.71 -0.86
N GLY A 2 20.16 11.51 -0.06
CA GLY A 2 20.34 12.20 1.23
C GLY A 2 21.04 13.56 1.12
N ARG A 3 20.87 14.27 0.00
CA ARG A 3 21.49 15.58 -0.26
C ARG A 3 20.44 16.69 -0.16
N THR A 4 20.88 17.91 0.15
CA THR A 4 19.99 19.07 0.20
C THR A 4 19.64 19.55 -1.22
N VAL A 5 18.53 20.28 -1.37
CA VAL A 5 18.09 20.83 -2.68
C VAL A 5 19.15 21.77 -3.26
N ALA A 6 19.86 22.54 -2.42
CA ALA A 6 20.91 23.45 -2.86
C ALA A 6 22.15 22.72 -3.43
N GLU A 7 22.53 21.59 -2.83
CA GLU A 7 23.63 20.77 -3.33
C GLU A 7 23.27 20.06 -4.64
N LEU A 8 22.00 19.68 -4.80
CA LEU A 8 21.49 19.12 -6.05
C LEU A 8 21.54 20.17 -7.15
N ASP A 9 21.02 21.38 -6.92
CA ASP A 9 21.00 22.44 -7.92
C ASP A 9 22.42 22.85 -8.38
N ALA A 10 23.40 22.80 -7.46
CA ALA A 10 24.80 23.10 -7.78
C ALA A 10 25.54 21.98 -8.52
N SER A 11 25.09 20.73 -8.46
CA SER A 11 25.80 19.57 -9.01
C SER A 11 25.07 18.86 -10.16
N LEU A 12 23.78 19.11 -10.32
CA LEU A 12 22.94 18.46 -11.32
C LEU A 12 23.16 19.11 -12.68
N SER A 13 23.59 18.31 -13.65
CA SER A 13 23.67 18.74 -15.05
C SER A 13 22.29 18.85 -15.67
N ILE A 14 22.11 19.75 -16.64
CA ILE A 14 20.87 19.89 -17.42
C ILE A 14 20.49 18.55 -18.08
N ASP A 15 21.48 17.80 -18.56
CA ASP A 15 21.27 16.51 -19.21
C ASP A 15 20.74 15.46 -18.21
N GLU A 16 21.26 15.48 -16.99
CA GLU A 16 20.79 14.60 -15.92
C GLU A 16 19.37 14.97 -15.49
N LEU A 17 19.06 16.27 -15.39
CA LEU A 17 17.70 16.74 -15.11
C LEU A 17 16.72 16.28 -16.19
N TYR A 18 17.10 16.35 -17.47
CA TYR A 18 16.30 15.85 -18.58
C TYR A 18 16.05 14.34 -18.47
N MET A 19 17.06 13.56 -18.11
CA MET A 19 16.94 12.13 -17.88
C MET A 19 15.98 11.81 -16.73
N TRP A 20 16.02 12.57 -15.63
CA TRP A 20 15.09 12.42 -14.52
C TRP A 20 13.65 12.78 -14.89
N VAL A 21 13.46 13.83 -15.69
CA VAL A 21 12.14 14.19 -16.21
C VAL A 21 11.61 13.08 -17.12
N ALA A 22 12.43 12.58 -18.04
CA ALA A 22 12.06 11.48 -18.93
C ALA A 22 11.75 10.20 -18.16
N TYR A 23 12.55 9.87 -17.13
CA TYR A 23 12.32 8.74 -16.24
C TYR A 23 10.97 8.89 -15.52
N SER A 24 10.68 10.06 -14.94
CA SER A 24 9.41 10.32 -14.26
C SER A 24 8.19 10.28 -15.18
N ALA A 25 8.36 10.70 -16.44
CA ALA A 25 7.30 10.65 -17.45
C ALA A 25 7.06 9.22 -17.99
N GLY A 26 8.08 8.36 -17.93
CA GLY A 26 8.06 6.99 -18.42
C GLY A 26 7.58 5.94 -17.42
N GLU A 27 7.25 6.32 -16.18
CA GLU A 27 6.76 5.41 -15.14
C GLU A 27 5.22 5.51 -15.02
N PRO A 28 4.44 4.72 -15.81
CA PRO A 28 2.98 4.79 -15.81
C PRO A 28 2.33 4.06 -14.63
N TRP A 29 3.10 3.43 -13.74
CA TRP A 29 2.58 2.60 -12.65
C TRP A 29 2.95 3.18 -11.28
N GLY A 30 1.95 3.32 -10.40
CA GLY A 30 2.16 3.68 -8.99
C GLY A 30 2.02 5.16 -8.66
N ASP A 31 1.85 6.05 -9.64
CA ASP A 31 1.35 7.41 -9.38
C ASP A 31 -0.18 7.41 -9.32
N GLU A 32 -0.71 7.54 -8.10
CA GLU A 32 -2.14 7.60 -7.82
C GLU A 32 -2.83 8.68 -8.68
N ARG A 33 -2.17 9.81 -8.95
CA ARG A 33 -2.74 10.90 -9.75
C ARG A 33 -2.95 10.51 -11.21
N SER A 34 -2.01 9.77 -11.78
CA SER A 34 -2.10 9.25 -13.15
C SER A 34 -3.23 8.21 -13.27
N ASP A 35 -3.37 7.34 -12.27
CA ASP A 35 -4.45 6.36 -12.19
C ASP A 35 -5.83 7.03 -12.13
N TRP A 36 -5.98 8.10 -11.32
CA TRP A 36 -7.22 8.88 -11.25
C TRP A 36 -7.58 9.55 -12.58
N ARG A 37 -6.59 10.11 -13.28
CA ARG A 37 -6.81 10.71 -14.62
C ARG A 37 -7.26 9.66 -15.62
N SER A 38 -6.60 8.51 -15.64
CA SER A 38 -6.93 7.39 -16.51
C SER A 38 -8.34 6.87 -16.23
N ALA A 39 -8.69 6.69 -14.95
CA ALA A 39 -10.03 6.30 -14.51
C ALA A 39 -11.09 7.31 -14.97
N HIS A 40 -10.79 8.62 -14.90
CA HIS A 40 -11.71 9.66 -15.35
C HIS A 40 -11.97 9.60 -16.85
N THR A 41 -10.91 9.45 -17.65
CA THR A 41 -11.05 9.33 -19.11
C THR A 41 -11.85 8.07 -19.50
N ASN A 42 -11.60 6.94 -18.83
CA ASN A 42 -12.32 5.70 -19.07
C ASN A 42 -13.80 5.80 -18.66
N TYR A 43 -14.09 6.45 -17.53
CA TYR A 43 -15.46 6.73 -17.10
C TYR A 43 -16.22 7.57 -18.14
N LEU A 44 -15.59 8.64 -18.67
CA LEU A 44 -16.19 9.47 -19.71
C LEU A 44 -16.47 8.66 -20.98
N MET A 45 -15.50 7.86 -21.45
CA MET A 45 -15.70 7.01 -22.62
C MET A 45 -16.82 6.00 -22.39
N ALA A 46 -16.86 5.35 -21.23
CA ALA A 46 -17.94 4.42 -20.88
C ALA A 46 -19.31 5.12 -20.77
N SER A 47 -19.35 6.39 -20.37
CA SER A 47 -20.59 7.17 -20.31
C SER A 47 -21.12 7.56 -21.68
N ILE A 48 -20.22 7.87 -22.62
CA ILE A 48 -20.57 8.30 -23.98
C ILE A 48 -20.92 7.10 -24.86
N TRP A 49 -20.12 6.02 -24.76
CA TRP A 49 -20.21 4.85 -25.64
C TRP A 49 -20.95 3.67 -25.01
N GLY A 50 -21.36 3.78 -23.75
CA GLY A 50 -22.04 2.71 -23.04
C GLY A 50 -23.51 2.55 -23.46
N ASP A 51 -24.01 1.33 -23.37
CA ASP A 51 -25.40 0.92 -23.69
C ASP A 51 -26.46 1.52 -22.71
N GLY A 52 -26.08 2.50 -21.87
CA GLY A 52 -26.94 3.20 -20.90
C GLY A 52 -27.48 2.38 -19.73
N LYS A 53 -27.48 1.05 -19.83
CA LYS A 53 -28.06 0.11 -18.85
C LYS A 53 -27.31 0.05 -17.54
N LYS A 54 -25.99 0.30 -17.56
CA LYS A 54 -25.12 0.17 -16.38
C LYS A 54 -24.55 1.52 -16.00
N LYS A 55 -24.88 1.98 -14.78
CA LYS A 55 -24.28 3.19 -14.19
C LYS A 55 -22.91 2.82 -13.63
N TYR A 56 -21.85 3.17 -14.35
CA TYR A 56 -20.48 2.99 -13.88
C TYR A 56 -20.14 4.05 -12.82
N LYS A 57 -19.30 3.69 -11.84
CA LYS A 57 -18.68 4.66 -10.93
C LYS A 57 -17.23 4.87 -11.34
N LEU A 58 -16.69 6.04 -11.02
CA LEU A 58 -15.27 6.35 -11.29
C LEU A 58 -14.32 5.31 -10.69
N HIS A 59 -14.65 4.82 -9.49
CA HIS A 59 -13.86 3.81 -8.77
C HIS A 59 -13.83 2.43 -9.44
N ASP A 60 -14.75 2.15 -10.38
CA ASP A 60 -14.76 0.88 -11.11
C ASP A 60 -13.63 0.82 -12.15
N PHE A 61 -13.06 1.98 -12.53
CA PHE A 61 -11.97 2.09 -13.51
C PHE A 61 -10.59 2.22 -12.88
N LEU A 62 -10.49 2.21 -11.55
CA LEU A 62 -9.21 2.19 -10.84
C LEU A 62 -8.65 0.77 -10.78
N LEU A 63 -7.34 0.63 -10.95
CA LEU A 63 -6.66 -0.65 -10.80
C LEU A 63 -6.71 -1.08 -9.33
N LYS A 64 -7.31 -2.24 -9.07
CA LYS A 64 -7.28 -2.85 -7.74
C LYS A 64 -6.03 -3.71 -7.65
N PHE A 65 -4.95 -3.13 -7.15
CA PHE A 65 -3.82 -3.94 -6.72
C PHE A 65 -4.29 -4.81 -5.56
N ASP A 66 -4.25 -6.11 -5.77
CA ASP A 66 -4.58 -7.07 -4.72
C ASP A 66 -3.63 -6.75 -3.56
N LYS A 67 -4.18 -6.20 -2.48
CA LYS A 67 -3.43 -6.13 -1.22
C LYS A 67 -3.19 -7.59 -0.91
N LYS A 68 -1.96 -8.09 -1.11
CA LYS A 68 -1.56 -9.41 -0.63
C LYS A 68 -2.15 -9.52 0.75
N LYS A 69 -3.18 -10.37 0.90
CA LYS A 69 -3.82 -10.55 2.19
C LYS A 69 -2.70 -11.05 3.06
N THR A 70 -2.16 -10.18 3.91
CA THR A 70 -1.45 -10.64 5.09
C THR A 70 -2.55 -11.34 5.87
N GLU A 71 -2.75 -12.62 5.57
CA GLU A 71 -3.53 -13.51 6.39
C GLU A 71 -2.78 -13.58 7.70
N VAL A 72 -2.99 -12.57 8.55
CA VAL A 72 -2.75 -12.70 9.97
C VAL A 72 -3.74 -13.78 10.37
N ASN A 73 -3.23 -15.01 10.40
CA ASN A 73 -3.95 -16.20 10.74
C ASN A 73 -4.47 -16.02 12.17
N LYS A 74 -5.66 -15.43 12.29
CA LYS A 74 -6.35 -15.15 13.57
C LYS A 74 -6.81 -16.44 14.28
N GLY A 75 -6.44 -17.61 13.76
CA GLY A 75 -6.81 -18.91 14.29
C GLY A 75 -5.65 -19.90 14.41
N SER A 76 -4.39 -19.47 14.47
CA SER A 76 -3.31 -20.43 14.74
C SER A 76 -3.22 -20.75 16.23
N ASP A 77 -3.29 -22.05 16.54
CA ASP A 77 -3.15 -22.67 17.87
C ASP A 77 -1.97 -22.15 18.70
N ILE A 78 -1.02 -21.48 18.06
CA ILE A 78 0.13 -20.79 18.65
C ILE A 78 -0.29 -19.79 19.72
N ASN A 79 -1.35 -19.00 19.52
CA ASN A 79 -1.80 -18.04 20.54
C ASN A 79 -2.37 -18.74 21.78
N LYS A 80 -3.03 -19.88 21.59
CA LYS A 80 -3.58 -20.70 22.67
C LYS A 80 -2.47 -21.45 23.41
N TRP A 81 -1.49 -21.98 22.69
CA TRP A 81 -0.31 -22.62 23.25
C TRP A 81 0.55 -21.64 24.04
N ASN A 82 0.80 -20.44 23.51
CA ASN A 82 1.52 -19.38 24.22
C ASN A 82 0.78 -18.95 25.49
N ALA A 83 -0.54 -18.79 25.45
CA ALA A 83 -1.35 -18.49 26.63
C ALA A 83 -1.26 -19.60 27.69
N MET A 84 -1.31 -20.87 27.27
CA MET A 84 -1.20 -22.02 28.17
C MET A 84 0.19 -22.14 28.79
N VAL A 85 1.25 -21.92 28.02
CA VAL A 85 2.64 -21.92 28.50
C VAL A 85 2.87 -20.77 29.50
N LEU A 86 2.40 -19.57 29.20
CA LEU A 86 2.49 -18.44 30.13
C LEU A 86 1.72 -18.74 31.42
N GLN A 87 0.51 -19.29 31.34
CA GLN A 87 -0.25 -19.68 32.52
C GLN A 87 0.46 -20.76 33.35
N ALA A 88 1.10 -21.74 32.71
CA ALA A 88 1.90 -22.74 33.40
C ALA A 88 3.14 -22.14 34.09
N MET A 89 3.84 -21.20 33.44
CA MET A 89 4.99 -20.51 34.03
C MET A 89 4.60 -19.63 35.22
N PHE A 90 3.48 -18.92 35.14
CA PHE A 90 3.06 -17.96 36.18
C PHE A 90 2.15 -18.56 37.27
N SER A 91 1.51 -19.71 37.04
CA SER A 91 0.71 -20.40 38.08
C SER A 91 1.55 -21.06 39.16
N GLY A 92 2.86 -21.29 38.91
CA GLY A 92 3.82 -21.77 39.90
C GLY A 92 4.23 -20.74 40.97
N ALA A 93 3.87 -19.46 40.82
CA ALA A 93 4.28 -18.39 41.73
C ALA A 93 3.40 -18.23 42.99
N LYS A 94 2.30 -18.99 43.14
CA LYS A 94 1.48 -19.00 44.36
C LYS A 94 1.67 -20.27 45.19
N LYS A 95 2.86 -20.44 45.76
CA LYS A 95 3.02 -21.28 46.97
C LYS A 95 4.26 -20.89 47.78
N LYS A 96 4.08 -19.94 48.70
CA LYS A 96 4.58 -19.98 50.09
C LYS A 96 4.21 -18.68 50.81
N GLY A 97 3.23 -18.79 51.69
CA GLY A 97 2.76 -17.73 52.58
C GLY A 97 1.84 -18.32 53.64
N THR A 98 2.31 -19.35 54.35
CA THR A 98 1.66 -19.91 55.54
C THR A 98 2.72 -20.27 56.56
N LYS A 99 3.08 -19.30 57.40
CA LYS A 99 2.94 -19.32 58.86
C LYS A 99 3.49 -18.01 59.41
#